data_AF-E6Q2G7-F1
#
_entry.id   AF-E6Q2G7-F1
#
_cell.length_a   1.000
_cell.length_b   1.000
_cell.length_c   1.000
_cell.angle_alpha   90.00
_cell.angle_beta   90.00
_cell.angle_gamma   90.00
#
_symmetry.space_group_name_H-M   'P 1'
#
loop_
_entity.id
_entity.type
_entity.pdbx_description
1 polymer ?
#
loop_
_entity_poly.entity_id
_entity_poly.type
_entity_poly.pdbx_seq_one_letter_code
_entity_poly.pdbx_strand_id
1 'polypeptide(L)'
;MKIRTTVTALLATLALGATALAANVISAAMIPDGTYTAKVIKVVDAKHVTVTMQNGLETTLAAGRPTIDFSKLHANDSMKFSLANGEVLVYLDLSSH
;
A
#
# COMPACT_ATOMS: atom_id res chain seq x y z
N MET A 1 47.19 -16.60 -41.60
CA MET A 1 46.69 -15.37 -40.94
C MET A 1 45.46 -15.73 -40.11
N LYS A 2 45.50 -15.50 -38.79
CA LYS A 2 44.50 -15.91 -37.78
C LYS A 2 43.29 -14.96 -37.76
N ILE A 3 42.06 -15.47 -37.77
CA ILE A 3 40.85 -14.73 -37.37
C ILE A 3 39.91 -15.73 -36.67
N ARG A 4 40.13 -15.99 -35.38
CA ARG A 4 39.41 -15.40 -34.23
C ARG A 4 37.93 -15.78 -34.18
N THR A 5 37.71 -16.99 -33.68
CA THR A 5 36.47 -17.54 -33.16
C THR A 5 35.98 -16.75 -31.94
N THR A 6 34.87 -16.03 -32.05
CA THR A 6 34.06 -15.60 -30.90
C THR A 6 32.69 -15.15 -31.38
N VAL A 7 31.67 -16.01 -31.22
CA VAL A 7 30.27 -15.58 -31.16
C VAL A 7 29.66 -16.22 -29.93
N THR A 8 29.88 -15.49 -28.83
CA THR A 8 29.02 -15.22 -27.68
C THR A 8 27.79 -16.12 -27.52
N ALA A 9 27.83 -16.99 -26.50
CA ALA A 9 26.68 -17.69 -25.98
C ALA A 9 25.68 -16.68 -25.39
N LEU A 10 24.48 -16.62 -25.96
CA LEU A 10 23.35 -15.81 -25.50
C LEU A 10 22.73 -16.49 -24.28
N LEU A 11 23.21 -16.14 -23.09
CA LEU A 11 22.54 -16.45 -21.83
C LEU A 11 21.47 -15.40 -21.53
N ALA A 12 20.37 -15.93 -21.01
CA ALA A 12 19.43 -15.30 -20.08
C ALA A 12 18.53 -14.18 -20.64
N THR A 13 17.24 -14.49 -20.73
CA THR A 13 16.22 -13.71 -20.00
C THR A 13 14.99 -14.58 -19.81
N LEU A 14 14.91 -15.27 -18.66
CA LEU A 14 13.63 -15.67 -18.08
C LEU A 14 12.92 -14.39 -17.66
N ALA A 15 12.16 -13.80 -18.58
CA ALA A 15 11.18 -12.78 -18.23
C ALA A 15 10.02 -13.50 -17.53
N LEU A 16 10.21 -13.80 -16.24
CA LEU A 16 9.08 -14.02 -15.34
C LEU A 16 8.34 -12.69 -15.30
N GLY A 17 7.38 -12.54 -16.21
CA GLY A 17 6.36 -11.50 -16.14
C GLY A 17 5.61 -11.72 -14.84
N ALA A 18 6.08 -11.07 -13.77
CA ALA A 18 5.29 -10.84 -12.60
C ALA A 18 4.10 -10.01 -13.07
N THR A 19 2.98 -10.68 -13.33
CA THR A 19 1.67 -10.07 -13.41
C THR A 19 1.44 -9.44 -12.04
N ALA A 20 1.89 -8.20 -11.89
CA ALA A 20 1.45 -7.34 -10.81
C ALA A 20 -0.05 -7.23 -11.00
N LEU A 21 -0.79 -8.00 -10.21
CA LEU A 21 -2.21 -7.78 -9.97
C LEU A 21 -2.29 -6.31 -9.58
N ALA A 22 -2.86 -5.49 -10.47
CA ALA A 22 -3.16 -4.11 -10.19
C ALA A 22 -4.24 -4.14 -9.09
N ALA A 23 -3.78 -4.26 -7.84
CA ALA A 23 -4.49 -3.76 -6.69
C ALA A 23 -5.00 -2.38 -7.11
N ASN A 24 -6.32 -2.20 -7.13
CA ASN A 24 -6.96 -0.96 -7.57
C ASN A 24 -6.76 0.06 -6.45
N VAL A 25 -5.50 0.44 -6.23
CA VAL A 25 -5.05 1.35 -5.20
C VAL A 25 -5.42 2.74 -5.67
N ILE A 26 -6.49 3.27 -5.10
CA ILE A 26 -6.88 4.66 -5.29
C ILE A 26 -6.05 5.57 -4.38
N SER A 27 -5.65 6.73 -4.90
CA SER A 27 -4.96 7.74 -4.11
C SER A 27 -5.87 8.25 -3.00
N ALA A 28 -5.33 8.38 -1.78
CA ALA A 28 -6.09 8.88 -0.64
C ALA A 28 -6.64 10.30 -0.89
N ALA A 29 -5.96 11.12 -1.70
CA ALA A 29 -6.42 12.46 -2.08
C ALA A 29 -7.67 12.47 -2.98
N MET A 30 -8.03 11.32 -3.59
CA MET A 30 -9.28 11.18 -4.33
C MET A 30 -10.46 10.78 -3.44
N ILE A 31 -10.18 10.39 -2.19
CA ILE A 31 -11.20 10.07 -1.21
C ILE A 31 -11.68 11.39 -0.61
N PRO A 32 -12.99 11.70 -0.68
CA PRO A 32 -13.51 12.91 -0.09
C PRO A 32 -13.24 12.94 1.43
N ASP A 33 -13.17 14.15 1.98
CA ASP A 33 -12.95 14.32 3.41
C ASP A 33 -14.13 13.77 4.20
N GLY A 34 -13.84 12.98 5.23
CA GLY A 34 -14.88 12.26 5.94
C GLY A 34 -14.35 11.24 6.92
N THR A 35 -15.27 10.54 7.58
CA THR A 35 -14.92 9.42 8.47
C THR A 35 -15.28 8.11 7.80
N TYR A 36 -14.31 7.22 7.71
CA TYR A 36 -14.42 5.94 7.02
C TYR A 36 -13.98 4.80 7.92
N THR A 37 -14.55 3.63 7.67
CA THR A 37 -14.08 2.37 8.25
C THR A 37 -13.40 1.57 7.17
N ALA A 38 -12.20 1.08 7.46
CA ALA A 38 -11.45 0.22 6.57
C ALA A 38 -10.77 -0.91 7.34
N LYS A 39 -10.38 -1.94 6.59
CA LYS A 39 -9.59 -3.06 7.09
C LYS A 39 -8.14 -2.86 6.68
N VAL A 40 -7.21 -2.96 7.61
CA VAL A 40 -5.78 -2.87 7.35
C VAL A 40 -5.35 -4.09 6.53
N ILE A 41 -4.68 -3.84 5.42
CA ILE A 41 -4.07 -4.89 4.58
C ILE A 41 -2.65 -5.12 5.07
N LYS A 42 -1.91 -4.01 5.20
CA LYS A 42 -0.53 -3.99 5.67
C LYS A 42 -0.18 -2.61 6.19
N VAL A 43 0.68 -2.57 7.20
CA VAL A 43 1.37 -1.35 7.61
C VAL A 43 2.65 -1.26 6.81
N VAL A 44 2.83 -0.17 6.06
CA VAL A 44 4.05 0.06 5.26
C VAL A 44 5.15 0.61 6.17
N ASP A 45 4.78 1.59 7.00
CA ASP A 45 5.62 2.14 8.06
C ASP A 45 4.75 2.84 9.11
N ALA A 46 5.37 3.41 10.15
CA ALA A 46 4.68 4.12 11.23
C ALA A 46 3.73 5.24 10.77
N LYS A 47 3.93 5.79 9.57
CA LYS A 47 3.15 6.90 8.98
C LYS A 47 2.39 6.51 7.71
N HIS A 48 2.57 5.31 7.17
CA HIS A 48 1.83 4.85 6.00
C HIS A 48 1.22 3.46 6.21
N VAL A 49 -0.07 3.36 5.91
CA VAL A 49 -0.82 2.11 6.03
C VAL A 49 -1.65 1.87 4.78
N THR A 50 -1.63 0.64 4.26
CA THR A 50 -2.52 0.24 3.17
C THR A 50 -3.77 -0.39 3.78
N VAL A 51 -4.95 0.12 3.41
CA VAL A 51 -6.24 -0.34 3.90
C VAL A 51 -7.19 -0.67 2.74
N THR A 52 -8.10 -1.60 2.98
CA THR A 52 -9.26 -1.87 2.11
C THR A 52 -10.48 -1.19 2.69
N MET A 53 -11.03 -0.24 1.95
CA MET A 53 -12.27 0.47 2.24
C MET A 53 -13.47 -0.47 2.10
N GLN A 54 -14.60 -0.14 2.75
CA GLN A 54 -15.83 -0.96 2.67
C GLN A 54 -16.39 -1.16 1.25
N ASN A 55 -16.08 -0.26 0.31
CA ASN A 55 -16.45 -0.39 -1.11
C ASN A 55 -15.52 -1.34 -1.90
N GLY A 56 -14.60 -2.03 -1.22
CA GLY A 56 -13.64 -2.95 -1.83
C GLY A 56 -12.42 -2.25 -2.46
N LEU A 57 -12.33 -0.92 -2.37
CA LEU A 57 -11.18 -0.18 -2.89
C LEU A 57 -10.02 -0.24 -1.91
N GLU A 58 -8.81 -0.39 -2.44
CA GLU A 58 -7.59 -0.34 -1.64
C GLU A 58 -7.03 1.08 -1.70
N THR A 59 -6.47 1.55 -0.60
CA THR A 59 -5.83 2.86 -0.57
C THR A 59 -4.65 2.85 0.40
N THR A 60 -3.63 3.64 0.08
CA THR A 60 -2.53 3.88 1.00
C THR A 60 -2.77 5.22 1.67
N LEU A 61 -2.95 5.17 2.98
CA LEU A 61 -3.22 6.30 3.84
C LEU A 61 -1.91 6.77 4.47
N ALA A 62 -1.68 8.07 4.42
CA ALA A 62 -0.60 8.74 5.14
C ALA A 62 -1.14 9.39 6.43
N ALA A 63 -0.32 9.42 7.47
CA ALA A 63 -0.62 10.11 8.71
C ALA A 63 -0.44 11.63 8.52
N GLY A 64 -1.53 12.40 8.55
CA GLY A 64 -1.51 13.86 8.44
C GLY A 64 -1.12 14.59 9.73
N ARG A 65 -0.80 13.83 10.79
CA ARG A 65 -0.36 14.38 12.08
C ARG A 65 0.82 13.61 12.65
N PRO A 66 1.76 14.30 13.32
CA PRO A 66 2.92 13.66 13.95
C PRO A 66 2.52 12.73 15.10
N THR A 67 1.36 12.95 15.74
CA THR A 67 0.83 12.13 16.83
C THR A 67 0.22 10.80 16.38
N ILE A 68 0.00 10.62 15.08
CA ILE A 68 -0.63 9.41 14.53
C ILE A 68 0.46 8.41 14.17
N ASP A 69 0.35 7.20 14.71
CA ASP A 69 1.29 6.12 14.47
C ASP A 69 0.53 4.83 14.15
N PHE A 70 0.83 4.20 13.02
CA PHE A 70 0.18 2.98 12.55
C PHE A 70 0.94 1.72 12.95
N SER A 71 2.09 1.81 13.63
CA SER A 71 2.91 0.64 13.99
C SER A 71 2.22 -0.32 14.95
N LYS A 72 1.14 0.14 15.60
CA LYS A 72 0.29 -0.68 16.48
C LYS A 72 -0.75 -1.51 15.74
N LEU A 73 -1.00 -1.19 14.47
CA LEU A 73 -1.96 -1.91 13.63
C LEU A 73 -1.31 -3.13 12.99
N HIS A 74 -2.10 -4.15 12.77
CA HIS A 74 -1.71 -5.39 12.11
C HIS A 74 -2.53 -5.62 10.85
N ALA A 75 -2.03 -6.50 9.98
CA ALA A 75 -2.82 -6.95 8.84
C ALA A 75 -4.11 -7.62 9.33
N ASN A 76 -5.24 -7.28 8.70
CA ASN A 76 -6.62 -7.66 9.03
C ASN A 76 -7.29 -6.90 10.17
N ASP A 77 -6.60 -5.95 10.79
CA ASP A 77 -7.21 -5.07 11.79
C ASP A 77 -8.30 -4.20 11.19
N SER A 78 -9.31 -3.89 11.98
CA SER A 78 -10.38 -2.98 11.57
C SER A 78 -10.12 -1.64 12.21
N MET A 79 -10.15 -0.56 11.42
CA MET A 79 -9.95 0.78 11.93
C MET A 79 -10.98 1.75 11.37
N LYS A 80 -11.40 2.70 12.21
CA LYS A 80 -12.19 3.85 11.78
C LYS A 80 -11.29 5.08 11.78
N PHE A 81 -11.19 5.78 10.67
CA PHE A 81 -10.31 6.94 10.54
C PHE A 81 -11.04 8.12 9.91
N SER A 82 -10.59 9.32 10.24
CA SER A 82 -11.02 10.54 9.57
C SER A 82 -9.93 11.01 8.63
N LEU A 83 -10.34 11.23 7.39
CA LEU A 83 -9.51 11.66 6.29
C LEU A 83 -9.81 13.12 5.97
N ALA A 84 -8.77 13.92 5.80
CA ALA A 84 -8.85 15.30 5.36
C ALA A 84 -7.69 15.61 4.42
N ASN A 85 -7.97 16.19 3.25
CA ASN A 85 -7.00 16.49 2.20
C ASN A 85 -6.12 15.28 1.79
N GLY A 86 -6.66 14.06 1.84
CA GLY A 86 -5.90 12.85 1.52
C GLY A 86 -5.05 12.28 2.66
N GLU A 87 -5.11 12.87 3.87
CA GLU A 87 -4.32 12.44 5.01
C GLU A 87 -5.21 12.05 6.21
N VAL A 88 -4.73 11.11 7.01
CA VAL A 88 -5.42 10.66 8.23
C VAL A 88 -5.12 11.61 9.38
N LEU A 89 -6.14 12.30 9.86
CA LEU A 89 -6.00 13.21 11.01
C LEU A 89 -6.17 12.49 12.34
N VAL A 90 -7.03 11.49 12.38
CA VAL A 90 -7.31 10.68 13.57
C VAL A 90 -7.77 9.30 13.13
N TYR A 91 -7.41 8.29 13.90
CA TYR A 91 -7.98 6.96 13.76
C TYR A 91 -8.29 6.35 15.12
N LEU A 92 -9.21 5.41 15.09
CA LEU A 92 -9.59 4.53 16.17
C LEU A 92 -9.36 3.11 15.69
N ASP A 93 -8.49 2.39 16.40
CA ASP A 93 -8.38 0.95 16.27
C ASP A 93 -9.67 0.29 16.81
N LEU A 94 -10.32 -0.52 15.99
CA LEU A 94 -11.51 -1.31 16.33
C LEU A 94 -11.19 -2.80 16.45
N SER A 95 -9.90 -3.14 16.42
CA SER A 95 -9.43 -4.51 16.50
C SER A 95 -9.72 -5.03 17.91
N SER A 96 -10.41 -6.16 17.98
CA SER A 96 -10.63 -6.87 19.24
C SER A 96 -9.41 -7.75 19.50
N HIS A 97 -8.42 -7.20 20.20
CA HIS A 97 -7.30 -7.96 20.74
C HIS A 97 -7.70 -8.76 21.98
#